data_AF-A0A662JMH4-F1
#
_entry.id   AF-A0A662JMH4-F1
#
_cell.length_a   1.000
_cell.length_b   1.000
_cell.length_c   1.000
_cell.angle_alpha   90.00
_cell.angle_beta   90.00
_cell.angle_gamma   90.00
#
_symmetry.space_group_name_H-M   'P 1'
#
loop_
_entity.id
_entity.type
_entity.pdbx_description
1 polymer ?
#
loop_
_entity_poly.entity_id
_entity_poly.type
_entity_poly.pdbx_seq_one_letter_code
_entity_poly.pdbx_strand_id
1 'polypeptide(L)'
;MLKRAERVRMYSISLEDARVRELISWYIRTLQKAIDTIWDNITWKYDIKNYKRRRHAKVKVPVIPKSSKFKRELRNELMKDNPYARHWVDAVIRTAYSIMDSWRKRYVKGKAKKCKPRIRRR
;
A
#
# COMPACT_ATOMS: atom_id res chain seq x y z
N MET A 1 -23.51 -30.30 21.85
CA MET A 1 -22.39 -30.01 20.91
C MET A 1 -21.25 -29.36 21.71
N LEU A 2 -20.17 -30.09 22.00
CA LEU A 2 -19.01 -29.58 22.74
C LEU A 2 -18.18 -28.64 21.85
N LYS A 3 -18.03 -27.37 22.25
CA LYS A 3 -17.12 -26.41 21.60
C LYS A 3 -15.67 -26.81 21.91
N ARG A 4 -14.91 -27.21 20.88
CA ARG A 4 -13.47 -27.48 20.97
C ARG A 4 -12.76 -26.14 21.20
N ALA A 5 -12.23 -25.94 22.41
CA ALA A 5 -11.39 -24.79 22.71
C ALA A 5 -10.00 -25.04 22.09
N GLU A 6 -9.70 -24.40 20.96
CA GLU A 6 -8.37 -24.46 20.35
C GLU A 6 -7.39 -23.64 21.22
N ARG A 7 -6.37 -24.31 21.76
CA ARG A 7 -5.26 -23.66 22.47
C ARG A 7 -4.41 -22.91 21.44
N VAL A 8 -4.65 -21.62 21.28
CA VAL A 8 -3.78 -20.75 20.47
C VAL A 8 -2.45 -20.58 21.22
N ARG A 9 -1.43 -21.32 20.79
CA ARG A 9 -0.05 -21.15 21.29
C ARG A 9 0.66 -20.12 20.41
N MET A 10 1.17 -19.07 21.05
CA MET A 10 1.95 -18.04 20.38
C MET A 10 3.43 -18.45 20.44
N TYR A 11 4.04 -18.70 19.28
CA TYR A 11 5.45 -19.06 19.20
C TYR A 11 6.24 -17.81 18.79
N SER A 12 7.30 -17.49 19.54
CA SER A 12 8.26 -16.47 19.14
C SER A 12 9.12 -17.02 17.99
N ILE A 13 8.83 -16.59 16.76
CA ILE A 13 9.67 -16.92 15.61
C ILE A 13 10.90 -16.01 15.67
N SER A 14 12.10 -16.58 15.76
CA SER A 14 13.34 -15.80 15.70
C SER A 14 13.47 -15.13 14.34
N LEU A 15 13.70 -13.81 14.33
CA LEU A 15 13.91 -13.02 13.11
C LEU A 15 15.30 -13.23 12.49
N GLU A 16 16.16 -14.03 13.14
CA GLU A 16 17.51 -14.36 12.68
C GLU A 16 17.52 -15.38 11.53
N ASP A 17 16.42 -16.10 11.33
CA ASP A 17 16.28 -17.08 10.24
C ASP A 17 16.39 -16.38 8.87
N ALA A 18 17.32 -16.88 8.05
CA ALA A 18 17.58 -16.37 6.71
C ALA A 18 16.30 -16.32 5.84
N ARG A 19 15.41 -17.32 5.97
CA ARG A 19 14.16 -17.41 5.20
C ARG A 19 13.20 -16.27 5.54
N VAL A 20 13.15 -15.88 6.80
CA VAL A 20 12.32 -14.75 7.27
C VAL A 20 12.90 -13.44 6.74
N ARG A 21 14.23 -13.28 6.76
CA ARG A 21 14.90 -12.10 6.21
C ARG A 21 14.66 -11.95 4.71
N GLU A 22 14.70 -13.05 3.96
CA GLU A 22 14.38 -13.07 2.53
C GLU A 22 12.94 -12.66 2.25
N LEU A 23 11.97 -13.22 2.99
CA LEU A 23 10.57 -12.86 2.86
C LEU A 23 10.34 -11.37 3.12
N ILE A 24 10.94 -10.83 4.18
CA ILE A 24 10.84 -9.39 4.48
C ILE A 24 11.48 -8.56 3.35
N SER A 25 12.61 -9.01 2.80
CA SER A 25 13.32 -8.30 1.73
C SER A 25 12.46 -8.23 0.48
N TRP A 26 11.90 -9.37 0.10
CA TRP A 26 10.97 -9.49 -1.01
C TRP A 26 9.73 -8.64 -0.76
N TYR A 27 9.10 -8.74 0.41
CA TYR A 27 7.88 -8.00 0.74
C TYR A 27 8.09 -6.49 0.58
N ILE A 28 9.21 -5.96 1.06
CA ILE A 28 9.53 -4.53 0.96
C ILE A 28 9.75 -4.10 -0.49
N ARG A 29 10.48 -4.91 -1.29
CA ARG A 29 10.71 -4.64 -2.71
C ARG A 29 9.40 -4.65 -3.50
N THR A 30 8.57 -5.66 -3.29
CA THR A 30 7.27 -5.83 -3.94
C THR A 30 6.29 -4.71 -3.53
N LEU A 31 6.32 -4.30 -2.25
CA LEU A 31 5.51 -3.19 -1.76
C LEU A 31 5.95 -1.84 -2.33
N GLN A 32 7.26 -1.61 -2.47
CA GLN A 32 7.77 -0.40 -3.13
C GLN A 32 7.35 -0.39 -4.61
N LYS A 33 7.52 -1.49 -5.34
CA LYS A 33 7.05 -1.65 -6.74
C LYS A 33 5.55 -1.36 -6.86
N ALA A 34 4.73 -1.88 -5.95
CA ALA A 34 3.30 -1.61 -5.96
C ALA A 34 2.97 -0.11 -5.75
N ILE A 35 3.68 0.57 -4.84
CA ILE A 35 3.54 2.01 -4.63
C ILE A 35 3.97 2.79 -5.88
N ASP A 36 5.07 2.39 -6.52
CA ASP A 36 5.57 3.01 -7.74
C ASP A 36 4.54 2.91 -8.86
N THR A 37 4.03 1.71 -9.16
CA THR A 37 3.00 1.50 -10.18
C THR A 37 1.72 2.30 -9.87
N ILE A 38 1.27 2.32 -8.61
CA ILE A 38 0.10 3.13 -8.22
C ILE A 38 0.36 4.61 -8.42
N TRP A 39 1.54 5.11 -8.03
CA TRP A 39 1.93 6.51 -8.11
C TRP A 39 1.96 7.00 -9.56
N ASP A 40 2.57 6.22 -10.44
CA ASP A 40 2.77 6.60 -11.85
C ASP A 40 1.42 6.64 -12.61
N ASN A 41 0.42 5.90 -12.13
CA ASN A 41 -0.95 5.90 -12.67
C ASN A 41 -1.90 6.89 -11.95
N ILE A 42 -1.38 7.80 -11.10
CA ILE A 42 -2.23 8.83 -10.46
C ILE A 42 -2.61 9.89 -11.49
N THR A 43 -3.91 10.10 -11.64
CA THR A 43 -4.44 11.25 -12.36
C THR A 43 -4.66 12.43 -11.43
N TRP A 44 -4.35 13.63 -11.92
CA TRP A 44 -4.53 14.87 -11.18
C TRP A 44 -5.78 15.57 -11.71
N LYS A 45 -6.83 15.64 -10.90
CA LYS A 45 -8.04 16.38 -11.24
C LYS A 45 -8.09 17.68 -10.47
N TYR A 46 -8.55 18.75 -11.11
CA TYR A 46 -8.88 19.98 -10.40
C TYR A 46 -10.19 19.76 -9.66
N ASP A 47 -10.17 20.01 -8.36
CA ASP A 47 -11.35 19.91 -7.51
C ASP A 47 -11.47 21.22 -6.72
N ILE A 48 -12.68 21.77 -6.68
CA ILE A 48 -12.98 22.97 -5.89
C ILE A 48 -13.36 22.47 -4.51
N LYS A 49 -12.36 22.33 -3.65
CA LYS A 49 -12.57 21.92 -2.25
C LYS A 49 -12.17 23.02 -1.30
N ASN A 50 -12.77 22.98 -0.11
CA ASN A 50 -12.40 23.80 1.05
C ASN A 50 -11.00 23.41 1.54
N TYR A 51 -9.97 23.80 0.77
CA TYR A 51 -8.58 23.71 1.17
C TYR A 51 -8.34 24.78 2.23
N LYS A 52 -7.99 24.31 3.44
CA LYS A 52 -7.61 25.06 4.63
C LYS A 52 -7.61 26.60 4.46
N ARG A 53 -8.59 27.26 5.09
CA ARG A 53 -8.73 28.73 5.24
C ARG A 53 -8.96 29.56 3.97
N ARG A 54 -8.83 29.02 2.76
CA ARG A 54 -9.17 29.75 1.53
C ARG A 54 -10.39 29.11 0.87
N ARG A 55 -11.56 29.72 1.08
CA ARG A 55 -12.79 29.38 0.34
C ARG A 55 -12.46 29.40 -1.16
N HIS A 56 -12.86 28.33 -1.88
CA HIS A 56 -12.81 28.23 -3.35
C HIS A 56 -11.43 28.24 -4.04
N ALA A 57 -10.36 27.74 -3.41
CA ALA A 57 -9.10 27.51 -4.13
C ALA A 57 -9.20 26.27 -5.04
N LYS A 58 -8.90 26.42 -6.34
CA LYS A 58 -8.74 25.28 -7.27
C LYS A 58 -7.48 24.49 -6.87
N VAL A 59 -7.66 23.31 -6.29
CA VAL A 59 -6.54 22.44 -5.88
C VAL A 59 -6.47 21.21 -6.79
N LYS A 60 -5.27 20.84 -7.22
CA LYS A 60 -5.03 19.56 -7.92
C LYS A 60 -5.11 18.43 -6.90
N VAL A 61 -6.19 17.66 -6.92
CA VAL A 61 -6.37 16.49 -6.04
C VAL A 61 -5.90 15.23 -6.76
N PRO A 62 -5.04 14.40 -6.12
CA PRO A 62 -4.65 13.12 -6.68
C PRO A 62 -5.82 12.14 -6.62
N VAL A 63 -6.13 11.53 -7.76
CA VAL A 63 -7.10 10.44 -7.90
C VAL A 63 -6.31 9.15 -8.00
N ILE A 64 -6.38 8.36 -6.94
CA ILE A 64 -5.72 7.05 -6.87
C ILE A 64 -6.53 6.06 -7.71
N PRO A 65 -5.91 5.30 -8.63
CA PRO A 65 -6.60 4.29 -9.42
C PRO A 65 -7.09 3.15 -8.52
N LYS A 66 -8.41 3.01 -8.39
CA LYS A 66 -9.07 1.95 -7.59
C LYS A 66 -9.94 1.02 -8.44
N SER A 67 -9.85 1.13 -9.78
CA SER A 67 -10.63 0.28 -10.68
C SER A 67 -10.26 -1.21 -10.50
N SER A 68 -11.24 -2.09 -10.68
CA SER A 68 -11.05 -3.53 -10.59
C SER A 68 -10.03 -4.04 -11.61
N LYS A 69 -10.09 -3.52 -12.85
CA LYS A 69 -9.14 -3.81 -13.92
C LYS A 69 -7.69 -3.50 -13.51
N PHE A 70 -7.45 -2.30 -13.00
CA PHE A 70 -6.12 -1.89 -12.55
C PHE A 70 -5.60 -2.75 -11.40
N LYS A 71 -6.46 -3.06 -10.41
CA LYS A 71 -6.07 -3.96 -9.31
C LYS A 71 -5.68 -5.35 -9.80
N ARG A 72 -6.39 -5.87 -10.81
CA ARG A 72 -6.08 -7.17 -11.43
C ARG A 72 -4.77 -7.13 -12.19
N GLU A 73 -4.51 -6.08 -12.96
CA GLU A 73 -3.25 -5.87 -13.69
C GLU A 73 -2.06 -5.76 -12.74
N LEU A 74 -2.18 -4.92 -11.70
CA LEU A 74 -1.18 -4.79 -10.65
C LEU A 74 -0.90 -6.13 -9.98
N ARG A 75 -1.94 -6.90 -9.64
CA ARG A 75 -1.77 -8.23 -9.05
C ARG A 75 -1.03 -9.18 -9.99
N ASN A 76 -1.40 -9.22 -11.26
CA ASN A 76 -0.75 -10.08 -12.25
C ASN A 76 0.73 -9.70 -12.43
N GLU A 77 1.05 -8.41 -12.39
CA GLU A 77 2.43 -7.92 -12.47
C GLU A 77 3.26 -8.33 -11.25
N LEU A 78 2.71 -8.17 -10.04
CA LEU A 78 3.39 -8.55 -8.80
C LEU A 78 3.54 -10.08 -8.63
N MET A 79 2.67 -10.87 -9.29
CA MET A 79 2.74 -12.33 -9.27
C MET A 79 3.88 -12.92 -10.10
N LYS A 80 4.37 -12.21 -11.12
CA LYS A 80 5.45 -12.72 -12.00
C LYS A 80 6.74 -12.99 -11.24
N ASP A 81 7.06 -12.14 -10.27
CA ASP A 81 8.30 -12.18 -9.49
C ASP A 81 8.07 -12.76 -8.07
N ASN A 82 7.02 -13.58 -7.89
CA ASN A 82 6.59 -14.06 -6.57
C ASN A 82 7.03 -15.51 -6.30
N PRO A 83 8.00 -15.75 -5.40
CA PRO A 83 8.38 -17.09 -4.95
C PRO A 83 7.53 -17.59 -3.76
N TYR A 84 6.64 -16.76 -3.20
CA TYR A 84 5.85 -17.07 -2.00
C TYR A 84 4.37 -17.32 -2.30
N ALA A 85 3.59 -17.60 -1.25
CA ALA A 85 2.15 -17.81 -1.39
C ALA A 85 1.42 -16.56 -1.90
N ARG A 86 0.42 -16.79 -2.75
CA ARG A 86 -0.43 -15.77 -3.39
C ARG A 86 -0.98 -14.70 -2.43
N HIS A 87 -1.36 -15.08 -1.21
CA HIS A 87 -1.95 -14.16 -0.24
C HIS A 87 -0.98 -13.05 0.22
N TRP A 88 0.34 -13.28 0.12
CA TRP A 88 1.33 -12.24 0.43
C TRP A 88 1.25 -11.06 -0.55
N VAL A 89 1.03 -11.33 -1.84
CA VAL A 89 0.81 -10.28 -2.85
C VAL A 89 -0.47 -9.49 -2.54
N ASP A 90 -1.54 -10.18 -2.14
CA ASP A 90 -2.79 -9.51 -1.76
C ASP A 90 -2.61 -8.63 -0.51
N ALA A 91 -1.79 -9.08 0.45
CA ALA A 91 -1.39 -8.29 1.62
C ALA A 91 -0.54 -7.06 1.25
N VAL A 92 0.38 -7.20 0.29
CA VAL A 92 1.17 -6.09 -0.27
C VAL A 92 0.25 -5.04 -0.90
N ILE A 93 -0.68 -5.45 -1.77
CA ILE A 93 -1.61 -4.54 -2.45
C ILE A 93 -2.46 -3.78 -1.43
N ARG A 94 -3.00 -4.48 -0.43
CA ARG A 94 -3.78 -3.87 0.66
C ARG A 94 -2.97 -2.81 1.40
N THR A 95 -1.71 -3.11 1.71
CA THR A 95 -0.81 -2.19 2.43
C THR A 95 -0.45 -0.97 1.57
N ALA A 96 -0.16 -1.18 0.28
CA ALA A 96 0.13 -0.11 -0.66
C ALA A 96 -1.03 0.89 -0.75
N TYR A 97 -2.27 0.41 -0.90
CA TYR A 97 -3.45 1.28 -0.92
C TYR A 97 -3.66 2.05 0.38
N SER A 98 -3.39 1.43 1.54
CA SER A 98 -3.47 2.10 2.84
C SER A 98 -2.47 3.25 2.97
N ILE A 99 -1.23 3.03 2.53
CA ILE A 99 -0.18 4.06 2.49
C ILE A 99 -0.59 5.22 1.58
N MET A 100 -1.08 4.89 0.38
CA MET A 100 -1.49 5.89 -0.61
C MET A 100 -2.71 6.70 -0.17
N ASP A 101 -3.70 6.07 0.47
CA ASP A 101 -4.86 6.77 1.02
C ASP A 101 -4.47 7.72 2.16
N SER A 102 -3.57 7.27 3.04
CA SER A 102 -3.01 8.08 4.12
C SER A 102 -2.21 9.28 3.59
N TRP A 103 -1.38 9.07 2.56
CA TRP A 103 -0.67 10.14 1.87
C TRP A 103 -1.65 11.15 1.25
N ARG A 104 -2.67 10.68 0.51
CA ARG A 104 -3.70 11.55 -0.10
C ARG A 104 -4.41 12.40 0.94
N LYS A 105 -4.81 11.80 2.08
CA LYS A 105 -5.44 12.54 3.19
C LYS A 105 -4.52 13.63 3.74
N ARG A 106 -3.23 13.35 3.89
CA ARG A 106 -2.24 14.35 4.33
C ARG A 106 -2.01 15.45 3.30
N TYR A 107 -1.95 15.10 2.02
CA TYR A 107 -1.77 16.04 0.92
C TYR A 107 -2.94 17.03 0.84
N VAL A 108 -4.18 16.53 0.87
CA VAL A 108 -5.40 17.36 0.87
C VAL A 108 -5.45 18.30 2.09
N LYS A 109 -4.91 17.87 3.24
CA LYS A 109 -4.79 18.70 4.45
C LYS A 109 -3.61 19.70 4.42
N GLY A 110 -2.81 19.72 3.35
CA GLY A 110 -1.60 20.54 3.22
C GLY A 110 -0.43 20.10 4.11
N LYS A 111 -0.46 18.87 4.65
CA LYS A 111 0.57 18.31 5.55
C LYS A 111 1.61 17.43 4.83
N ALA A 112 1.45 17.21 3.53
CA ALA A 112 2.36 16.41 2.72
C ALA A 112 2.63 17.11 1.39
N LYS A 113 3.87 17.03 0.93
CA LYS A 113 4.29 17.52 -0.39
C LYS A 113 3.91 16.49 -1.47
N LYS A 114 3.98 16.90 -2.74
CA LYS A 114 3.86 16.02 -3.91
C LYS A 114 5.13 15.16 -4.06
N CYS A 115 5.39 14.33 -3.07
CA CYS A 115 6.55 13.43 -3.01
C CYS A 115 6.05 12.00 -2.85
N LYS A 116 6.68 11.09 -3.60
CA LYS A 116 6.37 9.66 -3.58
C LYS A 116 6.73 9.06 -2.21
N PRO A 117 5.84 8.29 -1.56
CA PRO A 117 6.19 7.52 -0.37
C PRO A 117 7.30 6.53 -0.68
N ARG A 118 8.34 6.51 0.17
CA ARG A 118 9.42 5.51 0.11
C ARG A 118 9.37 4.64 1.36
N ILE A 119 9.43 3.34 1.15
CA ILE A 119 9.51 2.36 2.24
C ILE A 119 10.97 2.15 2.59
N ARG A 120 11.27 2.21 3.89
CA ARG A 120 12.58 1.85 4.43
C ARG A 120 12.41 0.71 5.41
N ARG A 121 13.41 -0.18 5.47
CA ARG A 121 13.54 -1.09 6.61
C ARG A 121 13.80 -0.27 7.87
N ARG A 122 13.15 -0.66 8.96
CA ARG A 122 13.36 -0.08 10.29
C ARG A 122 14.38 -0.91 11.04
#